data_AF-A0AAV9JGA9-F1
#
_entry.id   AF-A0AAV9JGA9-F1
#
_cell.length_a   1.000
_cell.length_b   1.000
_cell.length_c   1.000
_cell.angle_alpha   90.00
_cell.angle_beta   90.00
_cell.angle_gamma   90.00
#
_symmetry.space_group_name_H-M   'P 1'
#
loop_
_entity.id
_entity.type
_entity.pdbx_description
1 polymer ?
#
loop_
_entity_poly.entity_id
_entity_poly.type
_entity_poly.pdbx_seq_one_letter_code
_entity_poly.pdbx_strand_id
1 'polypeptide(L)'
;MWTANLVILVESCTQFDQPNNSDAENDDLKSAIQSVASTSGVDERFILAIVMQESKGCVRVWTTAYSHDNPGVMQSDEGTGTCNSGTESAPATVQNPCPASEITQMIQDGAAGTTAGDGLEQLIVQAASTDVSKFYKAARLYNSGSIVDDNLNLGVATHCYASDIANRLTGWVTATTLCTLD
;
A
#
# COMPACT_ATOMS: atom_id res chain seq x y z
N MET A 1 -0.11 3.43 -15.67
CA MET A 1 0.07 3.96 -14.29
C MET A 1 1.51 3.78 -13.81
N TRP A 2 2.11 2.59 -13.91
CA TRP A 2 3.50 2.32 -13.48
C TRP A 2 4.53 3.35 -13.98
N THR A 3 4.70 3.50 -15.30
CA THR A 3 5.69 4.41 -15.89
C THR A 3 5.60 5.84 -15.38
N ALA A 4 4.38 6.33 -15.13
CA ALA A 4 4.18 7.69 -14.63
C ALA A 4 4.63 7.83 -13.16
N ASN A 5 4.53 6.77 -12.36
CA ASN A 5 4.94 6.76 -10.96
C ASN A 5 6.42 6.38 -10.75
N LEU A 6 7.12 5.90 -11.79
CA LEU A 6 8.51 5.46 -11.67
C LEU A 6 9.44 6.55 -11.14
N VAL A 7 9.18 7.81 -11.51
CA VAL A 7 9.91 8.97 -10.98
C VAL A 7 9.83 9.11 -9.46
N ILE A 8 8.75 8.63 -8.84
CA ILE A 8 8.61 8.59 -7.37
C ILE A 8 9.21 7.30 -6.82
N LEU A 9 8.95 6.16 -7.46
CA LEU A 9 9.38 4.84 -7.00
C LEU A 9 10.90 4.77 -6.78
N VAL A 10 11.68 5.31 -7.73
CA VAL A 10 13.17 5.28 -7.67
C VAL A 10 13.76 6.16 -6.56
N GLU A 11 12.99 7.03 -5.94
CA GLU A 11 13.45 7.94 -4.87
C GLU A 11 12.68 7.74 -3.55
N SER A 12 11.74 6.78 -3.54
CA SER A 12 10.71 6.64 -2.51
C SER A 12 11.25 6.36 -1.12
N CYS A 13 12.37 5.65 -0.97
CA CYS A 13 12.90 5.29 0.35
C CYS A 13 13.62 6.43 1.07
N THR A 14 13.94 7.51 0.36
CA THR A 14 14.57 8.68 0.96
C THR A 14 13.68 9.30 2.06
N GLN A 15 12.35 9.21 1.92
CA GLN A 15 11.41 9.70 2.95
C GLN A 15 11.45 8.87 4.25
N PHE A 16 12.05 7.69 4.22
CA PHE A 16 12.19 6.76 5.35
C PHE A 16 13.65 6.61 5.81
N ASP A 17 14.52 7.54 5.40
CA ASP A 17 15.97 7.49 5.66
C ASP A 17 16.62 6.15 5.25
N GLN A 18 16.07 5.50 4.22
CA GLN A 18 16.56 4.22 3.71
C GLN A 18 17.16 4.35 2.30
N PRO A 19 18.07 3.43 1.91
CA PRO A 19 18.50 3.34 0.52
C PRO A 19 17.33 3.15 -0.43
N ASN A 20 17.31 3.93 -1.52
CA ASN A 20 16.33 3.82 -2.59
C ASN A 20 16.36 2.44 -3.27
N ASN A 21 15.23 2.06 -3.85
CA ASN A 21 15.10 0.85 -4.64
C ASN A 21 16.10 0.89 -5.80
N SER A 22 16.81 -0.21 -6.03
CA SER A 22 17.51 -0.44 -7.29
C SER A 22 16.53 -0.67 -8.44
N ASP A 23 16.99 -0.56 -9.69
CA ASP A 23 16.18 -0.87 -10.87
C ASP A 23 15.61 -2.30 -10.82
N ALA A 24 16.41 -3.27 -10.36
CA ALA A 24 15.99 -4.66 -10.19
C ALA A 24 14.84 -4.80 -9.16
N GLU A 25 14.92 -4.08 -8.04
CA GLU A 25 13.86 -4.12 -7.02
C GLU A 25 12.57 -3.44 -7.49
N ASN A 26 12.67 -2.41 -8.33
CA ASN A 26 11.49 -1.83 -8.98
C ASN A 26 10.87 -2.79 -9.98
N ASP A 27 11.68 -3.52 -10.75
CA ASP A 27 11.20 -4.58 -11.66
C ASP A 27 10.57 -5.75 -10.89
N ASP A 28 11.15 -6.15 -9.76
CA ASP A 28 10.59 -7.16 -8.86
C ASP A 28 9.26 -6.70 -8.24
N LEU A 29 9.17 -5.44 -7.78
CA LEU A 29 7.93 -4.85 -7.26
C LEU A 29 6.83 -4.82 -8.33
N LYS A 30 7.16 -4.43 -9.56
CA LYS A 30 6.21 -4.47 -10.69
C LYS A 30 5.74 -5.90 -10.94
N SER A 31 6.66 -6.86 -10.98
CA SER A 31 6.36 -8.27 -11.25
C SER A 31 5.51 -8.88 -10.14
N ALA A 32 5.79 -8.55 -8.88
CA ALA A 32 4.98 -8.95 -7.72
C ALA A 32 3.54 -8.43 -7.83
N ILE A 33 3.35 -7.14 -8.13
CA ILE A 33 2.02 -6.55 -8.34
C ILE A 33 1.26 -7.30 -9.43
N GLN A 34 1.89 -7.57 -10.57
CA GLN A 34 1.26 -8.26 -11.71
C GLN A 34 0.90 -9.70 -11.37
N SER A 35 1.80 -10.43 -10.71
CA SER A 35 1.59 -11.81 -10.30
C SER A 35 0.47 -11.93 -9.28
N VAL A 36 0.50 -11.11 -8.23
CA VAL A 36 -0.51 -11.15 -7.16
C VAL A 36 -1.87 -10.65 -7.64
N ALA A 37 -1.92 -9.65 -8.53
CA ALA A 37 -3.16 -9.26 -9.21
C ALA A 37 -3.78 -10.44 -9.96
N SER A 38 -2.96 -11.22 -10.66
CA SER A 38 -3.44 -12.40 -11.38
C SER A 38 -3.97 -13.51 -10.47
N THR A 39 -3.42 -13.69 -9.27
CA THR A 39 -3.83 -14.78 -8.35
C THR A 39 -4.98 -14.39 -7.44
N SER A 40 -5.03 -13.15 -6.95
CA SER A 40 -6.10 -12.62 -6.09
C SER A 40 -7.32 -12.12 -6.86
N GLY A 41 -7.17 -11.81 -8.14
CA GLY A 41 -8.21 -11.14 -8.94
C GLY A 41 -8.38 -9.65 -8.63
N VAL A 42 -7.55 -9.07 -7.76
CA VAL A 42 -7.50 -7.63 -7.51
C VAL A 42 -6.81 -6.92 -8.68
N ASP A 43 -7.37 -5.80 -9.15
CA ASP A 43 -6.81 -5.05 -10.28
C ASP A 43 -5.40 -4.51 -9.94
N GLU A 44 -4.41 -4.79 -10.80
CA GLU A 44 -3.01 -4.35 -10.60
C GLU A 44 -2.86 -2.84 -10.39
N ARG A 45 -3.75 -2.03 -10.97
CA ARG A 45 -3.73 -0.57 -10.82
C ARG A 45 -4.19 -0.15 -9.43
N PHE A 46 -5.11 -0.91 -8.84
CA PHE A 46 -5.57 -0.67 -7.48
C PHE A 46 -4.51 -1.09 -6.46
N ILE A 47 -3.86 -2.23 -6.66
CA ILE A 47 -2.70 -2.64 -5.86
C ILE A 47 -1.61 -1.56 -5.91
N LEU A 48 -1.24 -1.10 -7.12
CA LEU A 48 -0.26 -0.02 -7.27
C LEU A 48 -0.73 1.28 -6.59
N ALA A 49 -2.01 1.63 -6.64
CA ALA A 49 -2.52 2.82 -5.95
C ALA A 49 -2.33 2.74 -4.43
N ILE A 50 -2.56 1.56 -3.82
CA ILE A 50 -2.35 1.31 -2.39
C ILE A 50 -0.85 1.36 -2.06
N VAL A 51 0.00 0.66 -2.82
CA VAL A 51 1.48 0.75 -2.69
C VAL A 51 1.96 2.20 -2.71
N MET A 52 1.44 3.00 -3.65
CA MET A 52 1.79 4.40 -3.76
C MET A 52 1.26 5.23 -2.58
N GLN A 53 0.10 4.89 -2.03
CA GLN A 53 -0.46 5.59 -0.89
C GLN A 53 0.34 5.32 0.38
N GLU A 54 0.64 4.06 0.65
CA GLU A 54 1.25 3.58 1.89
C GLU A 54 2.74 3.93 2.00
N SER A 55 3.52 3.64 0.96
CA SER A 55 4.99 3.75 1.05
C SER A 55 5.62 4.47 -0.13
N LYS A 56 4.81 4.92 -1.10
CA LYS A 56 5.28 5.41 -2.41
C LYS A 56 6.13 4.34 -3.15
N GLY A 57 6.01 3.08 -2.75
CA GLY A 57 6.74 1.92 -3.27
C GLY A 57 8.13 1.67 -2.67
N CYS A 58 8.48 2.26 -1.53
CA CYS A 58 9.73 1.93 -0.86
C CYS A 58 9.70 0.50 -0.32
N VAL A 59 10.55 -0.39 -0.84
CA VAL A 59 10.58 -1.80 -0.37
C VAL A 59 11.20 -1.96 1.02
N ARG A 60 11.75 -0.88 1.60
CA ARG A 60 12.37 -0.82 2.93
C ARG A 60 11.65 0.13 3.88
N VAL A 61 10.38 0.48 3.58
CA VAL A 61 9.55 1.24 4.52
C VAL A 61 9.56 0.53 5.87
N TRP A 62 9.69 1.30 6.96
CA TRP A 62 9.65 0.75 8.30
C TRP A 62 8.25 0.27 8.66
N THR A 63 8.15 -0.67 9.59
CA THR A 63 6.88 -1.12 10.14
C THR A 63 6.20 0.03 10.88
N THR A 64 4.93 0.28 10.56
CA THR A 64 4.10 1.18 11.37
C THR A 64 3.52 0.34 12.50
N ALA A 65 3.80 0.72 13.75
CA ALA A 65 3.40 -0.04 14.93
C ALA A 65 2.47 0.80 15.82
N TYR A 66 1.20 0.41 15.88
CA TYR A 66 0.21 0.99 16.81
C TYR A 66 -0.36 -0.11 17.72
N SER A 67 -1.61 -0.53 17.48
CA SER A 67 -2.21 -1.70 18.13
C SER A 67 -1.79 -3.02 17.47
N HIS A 68 -1.43 -2.96 16.19
CA HIS A 68 -0.86 -4.05 15.40
C HIS A 68 0.40 -3.53 14.68
N ASP A 69 1.27 -4.47 14.30
CA ASP A 69 2.43 -4.19 13.47
C ASP A 69 2.04 -4.31 12.00
N ASN A 70 2.25 -3.23 11.25
CA ASN A 70 1.86 -3.12 9.85
C ASN A 70 3.12 -3.00 8.98
N PRO A 71 3.77 -4.11 8.60
CA PRO A 71 5.01 -4.06 7.82
C PRO A 71 4.80 -3.95 6.32
N GLY A 72 5.90 -3.67 5.63
CA GLY A 72 6.05 -3.88 4.20
C GLY A 72 5.45 -2.78 3.32
N VAL A 73 5.64 -2.92 2.00
CA VAL A 73 5.37 -1.86 1.02
C VAL A 73 3.90 -1.42 0.96
N MET A 74 2.97 -2.22 1.48
CA MET A 74 1.54 -1.92 1.61
C MET A 74 1.10 -1.69 3.06
N GLN A 75 2.01 -1.70 4.05
CA GLN A 75 1.69 -1.52 5.47
C GLN A 75 0.56 -2.44 5.94
N SER A 76 0.66 -3.72 5.60
CA SER A 76 -0.42 -4.71 5.77
C SER A 76 -0.57 -5.14 7.24
N ASP A 77 -1.80 -5.27 7.72
CA ASP A 77 -2.12 -5.67 9.11
C ASP A 77 -1.52 -7.03 9.49
N GLU A 78 -0.56 -7.03 10.43
CA GLU A 78 0.27 -8.18 10.82
C GLU A 78 0.86 -8.95 9.63
N GLY A 79 1.34 -8.21 8.63
CA GLY A 79 2.07 -8.75 7.49
C GLY A 79 3.32 -9.54 7.90
N THR A 80 3.73 -10.44 7.01
CA THR A 80 4.90 -11.30 7.19
C THR A 80 6.06 -10.93 6.28
N GLY A 81 5.79 -10.25 5.16
CA GLY A 81 6.83 -9.73 4.26
C GLY A 81 7.42 -8.43 4.78
N THR A 82 8.76 -8.36 4.87
CA THR A 82 9.46 -7.09 5.15
C THR A 82 10.95 -7.14 4.82
N CYS A 83 11.46 -6.05 4.27
CA CYS A 83 12.90 -5.80 4.16
C CYS A 83 13.41 -4.77 5.17
N ASN A 84 12.57 -4.31 6.09
CA ASN A 84 12.95 -3.47 7.21
C ASN A 84 12.10 -3.86 8.43
N SER A 85 12.68 -4.64 9.34
CA SER A 85 11.96 -5.08 10.55
C SER A 85 11.94 -4.03 11.66
N GLY A 86 12.44 -2.82 11.39
CA GLY A 86 12.43 -1.71 12.34
C GLY A 86 11.12 -0.94 12.30
N THR A 87 10.94 -0.08 13.28
CA THR A 87 9.90 0.96 13.31
C THR A 87 10.54 2.33 13.21
N GLU A 88 9.74 3.38 12.99
CA GLU A 88 10.22 4.77 12.95
C GLU A 88 11.07 5.15 14.17
N SER A 89 10.72 4.63 15.35
CA SER A 89 11.41 4.95 16.61
C SER A 89 12.43 3.89 17.05
N ALA A 90 12.45 2.71 16.41
CA ALA A 90 13.30 1.59 16.78
C ALA A 90 13.90 0.93 15.53
N PRO A 91 15.12 1.31 15.11
CA PRO A 91 15.75 0.71 13.95
C PRO A 91 16.04 -0.78 14.17
N ALA A 92 15.94 -1.57 13.10
CA ALA A 92 16.30 -2.99 13.11
C ALA A 92 17.01 -3.38 11.80
N THR A 93 16.94 -4.67 11.44
CA THR A 93 17.62 -5.20 10.25
C THR A 93 16.95 -4.68 8.99
N VAL A 94 17.76 -4.09 8.11
CA VAL A 94 17.36 -3.68 6.77
C VAL A 94 18.05 -4.58 5.75
N GLN A 95 17.26 -5.17 4.84
CA GLN A 95 17.75 -5.97 3.73
C GLN A 95 18.04 -5.06 2.52
N ASN A 96 19.26 -5.09 2.03
CA ASN A 96 19.67 -4.34 0.84
C ASN A 96 20.70 -5.16 0.03
N PRO A 97 20.33 -5.72 -1.14
CA PRO A 97 19.01 -5.62 -1.78
C PRO A 97 17.91 -6.35 -1.00
N CYS A 98 16.66 -5.90 -1.18
CA CYS A 98 15.45 -6.54 -0.70
C CYS A 98 15.13 -7.73 -1.62
N PRO A 99 15.02 -8.96 -1.09
CA PRO A 99 14.76 -10.13 -1.91
C PRO A 99 13.41 -10.04 -2.64
N ALA A 100 13.37 -10.48 -3.90
CA ALA A 100 12.13 -10.55 -4.69
C ALA A 100 11.00 -11.33 -3.99
N SER A 101 11.35 -12.35 -3.19
CA SER A 101 10.40 -13.11 -2.38
C SER A 101 9.75 -12.28 -1.27
N GLU A 102 10.52 -11.42 -0.60
CA GLU A 102 9.99 -10.48 0.40
C GLU A 102 9.08 -9.46 -0.27
N ILE A 103 9.49 -8.92 -1.42
CA ILE A 103 8.67 -7.98 -2.21
C ILE A 103 7.34 -8.62 -2.61
N THR A 104 7.38 -9.87 -3.07
CA THR A 104 6.16 -10.62 -3.42
C THR A 104 5.29 -10.87 -2.19
N GLN A 105 5.87 -11.25 -1.05
CA GLN A 105 5.13 -11.47 0.18
C GLN A 105 4.45 -10.19 0.68
N MET A 106 5.14 -9.04 0.63
CA MET A 106 4.56 -7.75 1.01
C MET A 106 3.31 -7.39 0.19
N ILE A 107 3.34 -7.67 -1.12
CA ILE A 107 2.18 -7.46 -2.00
C ILE A 107 1.08 -8.50 -1.73
N GLN A 108 1.45 -9.75 -1.49
CA GLN A 108 0.52 -10.83 -1.17
C GLN A 108 -0.25 -10.54 0.12
N ASP A 109 0.44 -10.10 1.17
CA ASP A 109 -0.16 -9.75 2.46
C ASP A 109 -1.18 -8.62 2.31
N GLY A 110 -0.87 -7.60 1.50
CA GLY A 110 -1.79 -6.48 1.30
C GLY A 110 -2.97 -6.81 0.39
N ALA A 111 -2.76 -7.59 -0.66
CA ALA A 111 -3.81 -7.90 -1.63
C ALA A 111 -4.74 -9.03 -1.17
N ALA A 112 -4.20 -10.10 -0.58
CA ALA A 112 -4.95 -11.29 -0.18
C ALA A 112 -5.19 -11.40 1.32
N GLY A 113 -4.58 -10.53 2.12
CA GLY A 113 -4.72 -10.50 3.56
C GLY A 113 -3.73 -11.40 4.29
N THR A 114 -3.84 -11.39 5.61
CA THR A 114 -3.00 -12.14 6.53
C THR A 114 -3.88 -13.05 7.39
N THR A 115 -3.29 -13.75 8.36
CA THR A 115 -4.07 -14.46 9.37
C THR A 115 -4.78 -13.52 10.35
N ALA A 116 -4.35 -12.26 10.43
CA ALA A 116 -4.90 -11.27 11.34
C ALA A 116 -6.04 -10.45 10.71
N GLY A 117 -5.98 -10.23 9.40
CA GLY A 117 -6.90 -9.31 8.73
C GLY A 117 -7.08 -9.54 7.24
N ASP A 118 -8.16 -8.91 6.75
CA ASP A 118 -8.58 -8.94 5.36
C ASP A 118 -7.65 -8.11 4.47
N GLY A 119 -7.32 -8.62 3.27
CA GLY A 119 -6.66 -7.86 2.21
C GLY A 119 -7.65 -7.25 1.24
N LEU A 120 -7.13 -6.59 0.20
CA LEU A 120 -7.96 -5.93 -0.81
C LEU A 120 -9.01 -6.85 -1.46
N GLU A 121 -8.69 -8.13 -1.66
CA GLU A 121 -9.61 -9.14 -2.20
C GLU A 121 -10.91 -9.22 -1.38
N GLN A 122 -10.78 -9.41 -0.07
CA GLN A 122 -11.90 -9.53 0.85
C GLN A 122 -12.61 -8.19 1.03
N LEU A 123 -11.85 -7.09 1.15
CA LEU A 123 -12.41 -5.76 1.37
C LEU A 123 -13.24 -5.24 0.19
N ILE A 124 -12.89 -5.61 -1.05
CA ILE A 124 -13.70 -5.30 -2.24
C ILE A 124 -15.07 -6.00 -2.16
N VAL A 125 -15.12 -7.23 -1.65
CA VAL A 125 -16.39 -7.94 -1.44
C VAL A 125 -17.16 -7.31 -0.28
N GLN A 126 -16.49 -6.99 0.82
CA GLN A 126 -17.08 -6.36 2.01
C GLN A 126 -17.68 -4.99 1.72
N ALA A 127 -17.12 -4.24 0.75
CA ALA A 127 -17.66 -2.96 0.30
C ALA A 127 -19.09 -3.05 -0.27
N ALA A 128 -19.59 -4.26 -0.57
CA ALA A 128 -20.96 -4.56 -0.95
C ALA A 128 -21.52 -3.66 -2.07
N SER A 129 -20.66 -3.26 -3.01
CA SER A 129 -20.99 -2.34 -4.10
C SER A 129 -20.61 -2.98 -5.44
N THR A 130 -21.45 -2.80 -6.46
CA THR A 130 -21.24 -3.42 -7.79
C THR A 130 -20.58 -2.48 -8.79
N ASP A 131 -20.66 -1.17 -8.56
CA ASP A 131 -20.01 -0.14 -9.36
C ASP A 131 -18.57 0.15 -8.88
N VAL A 132 -17.96 1.19 -9.47
CA VAL A 132 -16.59 1.59 -9.16
C VAL A 132 -16.39 2.05 -7.71
N SER A 133 -17.45 2.40 -6.98
CA SER A 133 -17.35 2.84 -5.58
C SER A 133 -16.81 1.74 -4.66
N LYS A 134 -16.91 0.46 -5.07
CA LYS A 134 -16.34 -0.67 -4.32
C LYS A 134 -14.84 -0.51 -4.04
N PHE A 135 -14.09 0.08 -4.97
CA PHE A 135 -12.65 0.30 -4.78
C PHE A 135 -12.37 1.41 -3.76
N TYR A 136 -13.16 2.48 -3.77
CA TYR A 136 -12.99 3.60 -2.82
C TYR A 136 -13.42 3.20 -1.41
N LYS A 137 -14.51 2.42 -1.31
CA LYS A 137 -14.95 1.82 -0.04
C LYS A 137 -13.95 0.79 0.48
N ALA A 138 -13.43 -0.09 -0.38
CA ALA A 138 -12.38 -1.03 0.00
C ALA A 138 -11.10 -0.32 0.46
N ALA A 139 -10.68 0.75 -0.22
CA ALA A 139 -9.56 1.57 0.22
C ALA A 139 -9.80 2.20 1.60
N ARG A 140 -11.02 2.66 1.88
CA ARG A 140 -11.39 3.17 3.20
C ARG A 140 -11.35 2.09 4.28
N LEU A 141 -11.84 0.89 3.96
CA LEU A 141 -11.76 -0.27 4.86
C LEU A 141 -10.31 -0.69 5.10
N TYR A 142 -9.45 -0.67 4.08
CA TYR A 142 -8.04 -1.02 4.21
C TYR A 142 -7.31 -0.11 5.19
N ASN A 143 -7.54 1.19 5.08
CA ASN A 143 -6.94 2.21 5.95
C ASN A 143 -7.48 2.18 7.39
N SER A 144 -8.80 2.02 7.57
CA SER A 144 -9.44 2.33 8.86
C SER A 144 -10.25 1.18 9.48
N GLY A 145 -10.29 0.01 8.81
CA GLY A 145 -11.08 -1.15 9.22
C GLY A 145 -12.60 -0.95 9.17
N SER A 146 -13.09 0.24 8.83
CA SER A 146 -14.51 0.57 8.94
C SER A 146 -14.95 1.72 8.02
N ILE A 147 -16.25 1.74 7.71
CA ILE A 147 -16.92 2.86 7.05
C ILE A 147 -17.99 3.37 8.00
N VAL A 148 -17.93 4.65 8.34
CA VAL A 148 -18.89 5.28 9.27
C VAL A 148 -20.09 5.86 8.53
N ASP A 149 -19.89 6.36 7.32
CA ASP A 149 -20.88 7.06 6.51
C ASP A 149 -20.53 6.98 5.01
N ASP A 150 -21.43 7.41 4.13
CA ASP A 150 -21.15 7.53 2.69
C ASP A 150 -20.07 8.59 2.37
N ASN A 151 -19.84 9.54 3.27
CA ASN A 151 -18.64 10.37 3.23
C ASN A 151 -17.42 9.57 3.74
N LEU A 152 -16.70 8.94 2.81
CA LEU A 152 -15.51 8.10 3.08
C LEU A 152 -14.31 8.86 3.67
N ASN A 153 -14.41 10.17 3.87
CA ASN A 153 -13.40 10.95 4.57
C ASN A 153 -13.63 10.97 6.09
N LEU A 154 -14.76 10.46 6.61
CA LEU A 154 -15.07 10.45 8.03
C LEU A 154 -14.57 9.17 8.73
N GLY A 155 -14.38 9.26 10.05
CA GLY A 155 -13.95 8.14 10.91
C GLY A 155 -12.52 8.32 11.41
N VAL A 156 -11.87 7.21 11.77
CA VAL A 156 -10.48 7.17 12.26
C VAL A 156 -9.45 7.06 11.13
N ALA A 157 -8.17 7.07 11.46
CA ALA A 157 -7.04 6.91 10.52
C ALA A 157 -7.00 8.01 9.44
N THR A 158 -6.21 7.82 8.38
CA THR A 158 -5.92 8.88 7.41
C THR A 158 -7.19 9.35 6.70
N HIS A 159 -7.61 10.59 6.96
CA HIS A 159 -8.68 11.22 6.21
C HIS A 159 -8.27 11.37 4.73
N CYS A 160 -9.26 11.48 3.83
CA CYS A 160 -9.03 11.58 2.38
C CYS A 160 -8.38 10.40 1.67
N TYR A 161 -8.03 9.32 2.35
CA TYR A 161 -7.44 8.14 1.73
C TYR A 161 -8.19 7.63 0.50
N ALA A 162 -9.51 7.50 0.58
CA ALA A 162 -10.32 7.08 -0.56
C ALA A 162 -10.25 8.07 -1.74
N SER A 163 -10.19 9.37 -1.45
CA SER A 163 -10.08 10.43 -2.46
C SER A 163 -8.69 10.44 -3.11
N ASP A 164 -7.63 10.25 -2.32
CA ASP A 164 -6.26 10.12 -2.79
C ASP A 164 -6.11 8.92 -3.73
N ILE A 165 -6.68 7.78 -3.36
CA ILE A 165 -6.69 6.58 -4.19
C ILE A 165 -7.44 6.85 -5.51
N ALA A 166 -8.61 7.51 -5.47
CA ALA A 166 -9.33 7.89 -6.68
C ALA A 166 -8.48 8.81 -7.60
N ASN A 167 -7.77 9.77 -7.02
CA ASN A 167 -6.86 10.65 -7.75
C ASN A 167 -5.70 9.87 -8.38
N ARG A 168 -5.05 8.95 -7.64
CA ARG A 168 -3.96 8.11 -8.18
C ARG A 168 -4.43 7.28 -9.37
N LEU A 169 -5.61 6.69 -9.28
CA LEU A 169 -6.21 5.89 -10.35
C LEU A 169 -6.54 6.71 -11.61
N THR A 170 -6.71 8.04 -11.47
CA THR A 170 -6.96 8.96 -12.59
C THR A 170 -5.69 9.66 -13.12
N GLY A 171 -4.51 9.30 -12.60
CA GLY A 171 -3.23 9.80 -13.11
C GLY A 171 -2.55 10.86 -12.25
N TRP A 172 -2.98 11.04 -11.01
CA TRP A 172 -2.27 11.88 -10.04
C TRP A 172 -0.92 11.26 -9.65
N VAL A 173 0.17 12.00 -9.89
CA VAL A 173 1.54 11.57 -9.59
C VAL A 173 2.19 12.51 -8.56
N THR A 174 2.45 13.77 -8.93
CA THR A 174 3.24 14.72 -8.12
C THR A 174 2.49 15.97 -7.67
N ALA A 175 1.20 16.12 -8.01
CA ALA A 175 0.46 17.31 -7.59
C ALA A 175 0.32 17.32 -6.06
N THR A 176 0.38 18.49 -5.44
CA THR A 176 0.19 18.62 -3.99
C THR A 176 -1.20 18.16 -3.60
N THR A 177 -1.32 17.34 -2.55
CA THR A 177 -2.64 17.06 -1.96
C THR A 177 -3.17 18.32 -1.29
N LEU A 178 -4.41 18.70 -1.61
CA LEU A 178 -5.10 19.83 -0.99
C LEU A 178 -6.08 19.36 0.09
N CYS A 179 -6.10 18.07 0.41
CA CYS A 179 -6.87 17.59 1.56
C CYS A 179 -6.06 17.80 2.83
N THR A 180 -6.65 18.54 3.77
CA THR A 180 -6.05 18.91 5.06
C THR A 180 -7.02 18.60 6.21
N LEU A 181 -7.82 17.53 6.05
CA LEU A 181 -8.76 17.11 7.09
C LEU A 181 -7.98 16.32 8.13
N ASP A 182 -7.21 17.02 8.96
CA ASP A 182 -6.46 16.46 10.08
C ASP A 182 -7.32 16.47 11.35
#